data_AF-A0A519L4Y3-F1
#
_entry.id   AF-A0A519L4Y3-F1
#
_cell.length_a   1.000
_cell.length_b   1.000
_cell.length_c   1.000
_cell.angle_alpha   90.00
_cell.angle_beta   90.00
_cell.angle_gamma   90.00
#
_symmetry.space_group_name_H-M   'P 1'
#
loop_
_entity.id
_entity.type
_entity.pdbx_description
1 polymer ?
#
loop_
_entity_poly.entity_id
_entity_poly.type
_entity_poly.pdbx_seq_one_letter_code
_entity_poly.pdbx_strand_id
1 'polypeptide(L)'
;GDAALGPAAQGLLGSALRGGPERRITVDEIQKTVADHFTLKQADLLSERRTRSVARPRQIAMYLCKQHTTRSYPDIGRRFGGRDHTTVLHGVRKIEELIAQDEQIARDVEALTRKLRG
;
A
#
# COMPACT_ATOMS: atom_id res chain seq x y z
N GLY A 1 48.84 45.00 13.98
CA GLY A 1 48.92 43.54 13.78
C GLY A 1 47.91 43.21 12.72
N ASP A 2 48.41 43.07 11.49
CA ASP A 2 47.65 42.70 10.30
C ASP A 2 47.23 41.22 10.32
N ALA A 3 46.24 40.90 9.47
CA ALA A 3 45.78 39.57 9.04
C ALA A 3 44.93 38.77 10.07
N ALA A 4 43.82 38.10 9.72
CA ALA A 4 43.08 37.88 8.48
C ALA A 4 41.75 37.15 8.80
N LEU A 5 40.92 36.93 7.76
CA LEU A 5 39.88 35.90 7.59
C LEU A 5 38.41 36.24 7.95
N GLY A 6 37.80 37.07 7.09
CA GLY A 6 36.68 36.71 6.18
C GLY A 6 35.30 36.30 6.75
N PRO A 7 34.20 36.98 6.36
CA PRO A 7 32.85 36.44 6.48
C PRO A 7 32.47 35.67 5.21
N ALA A 8 32.52 34.34 5.25
CA ALA A 8 32.00 33.49 4.19
C ALA A 8 31.14 32.37 4.79
N ALA A 9 29.82 32.55 4.73
CA ALA A 9 28.84 31.48 4.55
C ALA A 9 27.44 32.10 4.43
N GLN A 10 27.15 32.73 3.28
CA GLN A 10 25.78 32.89 2.82
C GLN A 10 25.32 31.51 2.33
N GLY A 11 24.94 30.65 3.28
CA GLY A 11 24.28 29.40 2.99
C GLY A 11 22.84 29.69 2.58
N LEU A 12 22.58 29.66 1.27
CA LEU A 12 21.26 29.49 0.68
C LEU A 12 20.60 28.23 1.29
N LEU A 13 19.86 28.40 2.39
CA LEU A 13 19.02 27.33 2.91
C LEU A 13 17.74 27.27 2.07
N GLY A 14 17.88 26.55 0.95
CA GLY A 14 16.92 25.54 0.52
C GLY A 14 15.46 25.95 0.54
N SER A 15 15.04 26.63 -0.52
CA SER A 15 13.67 26.61 -1.01
C SER A 15 13.24 25.18 -1.38
N ALA A 16 12.86 24.36 -0.38
CA ALA A 16 12.30 23.03 -0.62
C ALA A 16 11.45 22.50 0.55
N LEU A 17 10.67 23.34 1.22
CA LEU A 17 9.54 22.85 2.03
C LEU A 17 8.26 22.92 1.21
N ARG A 18 8.20 22.16 0.11
CA ARG A 18 6.92 21.66 -0.42
C ARG A 18 6.63 20.28 0.19
N GLY A 19 6.71 20.19 1.51
CA GLY A 19 6.25 19.05 2.29
C GLY A 19 4.84 19.32 2.77
N GLY A 20 3.86 19.30 1.87
CA GLY A 20 2.47 19.11 2.32
C GLY A 20 2.37 17.81 3.11
N PRO A 21 1.40 17.65 4.03
CA PRO A 21 1.26 16.41 4.79
C PRO A 21 1.21 15.22 3.83
N GLU A 22 2.15 14.28 3.97
CA GLU A 22 2.10 13.03 3.20
C GLU A 22 0.73 12.40 3.41
N ARG A 23 -0.05 12.29 2.34
CA ARG A 23 -1.37 11.64 2.38
C ARG A 23 -1.16 10.22 2.87
N ARG A 24 -1.67 9.92 4.07
CA ARG A 24 -1.57 8.57 4.64
C ARG A 24 -2.58 7.66 3.98
N ILE A 25 -2.09 6.64 3.28
CA ILE A 25 -2.92 5.58 2.70
C ILE A 25 -3.58 4.79 3.84
N THR A 26 -4.89 4.65 3.78
CA THR A 26 -5.70 3.91 4.76
C THR A 26 -6.13 2.55 4.21
N VAL A 27 -6.49 1.62 5.11
CA VAL A 27 -7.01 0.29 4.71
C VAL A 27 -8.30 0.42 3.90
N ASP A 28 -9.16 1.39 4.23
CA ASP A 28 -10.43 1.62 3.54
C ASP A 28 -10.18 2.08 2.08
N GLU A 29 -9.27 3.01 1.86
CA GLU A 29 -8.87 3.45 0.52
C GLU A 29 -8.29 2.30 -0.30
N ILE A 30 -7.48 1.42 0.31
CA ILE A 30 -6.95 0.23 -0.36
C ILE A 30 -8.09 -0.71 -0.77
N GLN A 31 -9.02 -1.01 0.14
CA GLN A 31 -10.15 -1.88 -0.15
C GLN A 31 -11.01 -1.32 -1.28
N LYS A 32 -11.31 -0.02 -1.26
CA LYS A 32 -12.08 0.66 -2.31
C LYS A 32 -11.35 0.60 -3.66
N THR A 33 -10.08 1.01 -3.69
CA THR A 33 -9.27 1.06 -4.92
C THR A 33 -9.14 -0.32 -5.58
N VAL A 34 -8.94 -1.36 -4.76
CA VAL A 34 -8.86 -2.74 -5.27
C VAL A 34 -10.22 -3.24 -5.74
N ALA A 35 -11.29 -2.97 -4.99
CA ALA A 35 -12.64 -3.35 -5.41
C ALA A 35 -13.00 -2.73 -6.77
N ASP A 36 -12.75 -1.42 -6.92
CA ASP A 36 -13.01 -0.68 -8.16
C ASP A 36 -12.20 -1.24 -9.34
N HIS A 37 -10.91 -1.55 -9.13
CA HIS A 37 -10.04 -2.11 -10.19
C HIS A 37 -10.54 -3.46 -10.72
N PHE A 38 -11.10 -4.30 -9.84
CA PHE A 38 -11.60 -5.62 -10.22
C PHE A 38 -13.13 -5.65 -10.46
N THR A 39 -13.79 -4.49 -10.52
CA THR A 39 -15.26 -4.38 -10.69
C THR A 39 -16.03 -5.17 -9.63
N LEU A 40 -15.54 -5.14 -8.39
CA LEU A 40 -16.16 -5.76 -7.22
C LEU A 40 -16.76 -4.68 -6.32
N LYS A 41 -17.68 -5.06 -5.43
CA LYS A 41 -18.06 -4.21 -4.31
C LYS A 41 -17.02 -4.35 -3.20
N GLN A 42 -16.78 -3.29 -2.44
CA GLN A 42 -15.91 -3.37 -1.26
C GLN A 42 -16.35 -4.51 -0.32
N ALA A 43 -17.66 -4.68 -0.12
CA ALA A 43 -18.24 -5.77 0.67
C ALA A 43 -17.85 -7.17 0.18
N ASP A 44 -17.58 -7.37 -1.11
CA ASP A 44 -17.11 -8.67 -1.63
C ASP A 44 -15.73 -9.03 -1.07
N LEU A 45 -14.85 -8.03 -0.88
CA LEU A 45 -13.54 -8.23 -0.25
C LEU A 45 -13.67 -8.61 1.23
N LEU A 46 -14.75 -8.21 1.91
CA LEU A 46 -15.02 -8.58 3.29
C LEU A 46 -15.75 -9.93 3.40
N SER A 47 -16.56 -10.30 2.39
CA SER A 47 -17.36 -11.54 2.37
C SER A 47 -16.53 -12.82 2.50
N GLU A 48 -17.11 -13.92 2.96
CA GLU A 48 -16.42 -15.23 3.06
C GLU A 48 -16.22 -15.94 1.70
N ARG A 49 -16.73 -15.37 0.60
CA ARG A 49 -16.70 -15.99 -0.73
C ARG A 49 -15.25 -16.28 -1.17
N ARG A 50 -15.02 -17.53 -1.60
CA ARG A 50 -13.69 -18.07 -1.95
C ARG A 50 -13.44 -18.23 -3.45
N THR A 51 -14.37 -17.83 -4.32
CA THR A 51 -14.18 -17.86 -5.78
C THR A 51 -12.92 -17.08 -6.15
N ARG A 52 -12.13 -17.60 -7.11
CA ARG A 52 -10.84 -16.99 -7.49
C ARG A 52 -11.00 -15.51 -7.86
N SER A 53 -12.10 -15.16 -8.54
CA SER A 53 -12.48 -13.78 -8.92
C SER A 53 -12.61 -12.81 -7.75
N VAL A 54 -12.83 -13.28 -6.52
CA VAL A 54 -12.91 -12.45 -5.31
C VAL A 54 -11.71 -12.69 -4.40
N ALA A 55 -11.27 -13.94 -4.28
CA ALA A 55 -10.15 -14.31 -3.42
C ALA A 55 -8.83 -13.67 -3.87
N ARG A 56 -8.56 -13.57 -5.18
CA ARG A 56 -7.34 -12.94 -5.70
C ARG A 56 -7.30 -11.44 -5.42
N PRO A 57 -8.33 -10.63 -5.78
CA PRO A 57 -8.38 -9.22 -5.39
C PRO A 57 -8.25 -9.00 -3.88
N ARG A 58 -8.88 -9.84 -3.07
CA ARG A 58 -8.77 -9.76 -1.61
C ARG A 58 -7.34 -9.97 -1.11
N GLN A 59 -6.63 -10.97 -1.63
CA GLN A 59 -5.24 -11.23 -1.27
C GLN A 59 -4.33 -10.06 -1.71
N ILE A 60 -4.57 -9.49 -2.90
CA ILE A 60 -3.87 -8.29 -3.38
C ILE A 60 -4.12 -7.11 -2.43
N ALA A 61 -5.36 -6.89 -1.98
CA ALA A 61 -5.67 -5.84 -1.03
C ALA A 61 -4.96 -6.03 0.32
N MET A 62 -4.87 -7.26 0.82
CA MET A 62 -4.10 -7.59 2.04
C MET A 62 -2.61 -7.32 1.88
N TYR A 63 -2.04 -7.72 0.74
CA TYR A 63 -0.66 -7.43 0.37
C TYR A 63 -0.40 -5.91 0.36
N LEU A 64 -1.23 -5.13 -0.33
CA LEU A 64 -1.11 -3.66 -0.39
C LEU A 64 -1.25 -3.02 0.99
N CYS A 65 -2.14 -3.51 1.85
CA CYS A 65 -2.24 -3.05 3.24
C CYS A 65 -0.93 -3.26 3.98
N LYS A 66 -0.26 -4.39 3.74
CA LYS A 66 1.02 -4.68 4.40
C LYS A 66 2.17 -3.81 3.87
N GLN A 67 2.14 -3.43 2.59
CA GLN A 67 3.16 -2.58 1.96
C GLN A 67 2.99 -1.09 2.26
N HIS A 68 1.75 -0.61 2.38
CA HIS A 68 1.44 0.83 2.42
C HIS A 68 0.90 1.33 3.75
N THR A 69 0.76 0.46 4.75
CA THR A 69 0.28 0.85 6.09
C THR A 69 1.14 0.20 7.18
N THR A 70 1.11 0.77 8.39
CA THR A 70 1.80 0.21 9.58
C THR A 70 0.99 -0.87 10.31
N ARG A 71 -0.07 -1.40 9.67
CA ARG A 71 -1.03 -2.32 10.28
C ARG A 71 -0.43 -3.72 10.43
N SER A 72 -0.75 -4.39 11.53
CA SER A 72 -0.34 -5.77 11.80
C SER A 72 -1.25 -6.78 11.09
N TYR A 73 -0.78 -8.01 10.87
CA TYR A 73 -1.60 -9.07 10.26
C TYR A 73 -2.94 -9.30 10.99
N PRO A 74 -3.01 -9.31 12.33
CA PRO A 74 -4.30 -9.40 13.04
C PRO A 74 -5.22 -8.19 12.81
N ASP A 75 -4.70 -6.96 12.73
CA ASP A 75 -5.52 -5.77 12.47
C ASP A 75 -6.04 -5.76 11.03
N ILE A 76 -5.20 -6.14 10.06
CA ILE A 76 -5.63 -6.34 8.68
C ILE A 76 -6.74 -7.41 8.64
N GLY A 77 -6.55 -8.57 9.28
CA GLY A 77 -7.53 -9.65 9.30
C GLY A 77 -8.91 -9.19 9.81
N ARG A 78 -8.93 -8.44 10.91
CA ARG A 78 -10.14 -7.82 11.45
C ARG A 78 -10.86 -6.92 10.43
N ARG A 79 -10.12 -6.09 9.70
CA ARG A 79 -10.65 -5.16 8.67
C ARG A 79 -11.13 -5.86 7.39
N PHE A 80 -10.66 -7.08 7.14
CA PHE A 80 -11.15 -7.93 6.06
C PHE A 80 -12.10 -8.98 6.63
N GLY A 81 -13.19 -8.55 7.29
CA GLY A 81 -14.26 -9.46 7.73
C GLY A 81 -13.87 -10.44 8.83
N GLY A 82 -13.02 -10.04 9.79
CA GLY A 82 -12.70 -10.89 10.94
C GLY A 82 -11.82 -12.11 10.63
N ARG A 83 -11.01 -12.06 9.57
CA ARG A 83 -10.16 -13.18 9.16
C ARG A 83 -9.00 -13.42 10.12
N ASP A 84 -8.64 -14.69 10.27
CA ASP A 84 -7.47 -15.07 11.04
C ASP A 84 -6.18 -14.47 10.45
N HIS A 85 -5.27 -14.05 11.33
CA HIS A 85 -4.00 -13.42 10.94
C HIS A 85 -3.13 -14.32 10.04
N THR A 86 -3.18 -15.65 10.20
CA THR A 86 -2.49 -16.60 9.34
C THR A 86 -3.07 -16.62 7.92
N THR A 87 -4.37 -16.33 7.75
CA THR A 87 -5.00 -16.17 6.43
C THR A 87 -4.45 -14.95 5.72
N VAL A 88 -4.24 -13.84 6.45
CA VAL A 88 -3.63 -12.63 5.89
C VAL A 88 -2.18 -12.90 5.52
N LEU A 89 -1.40 -13.52 6.42
CA LEU A 89 -0.01 -13.89 6.16
C LEU A 89 0.12 -14.76 4.91
N HIS A 90 -0.71 -15.81 4.79
CA HIS A 90 -0.74 -16.67 3.61
C HIS A 90 -1.14 -15.89 2.36
N GLY A 91 -2.14 -15.01 2.45
CA GLY A 91 -2.55 -14.17 1.33
C GLY A 91 -1.43 -13.27 0.81
N VAL A 92 -0.72 -12.61 1.73
CA VAL A 92 0.41 -11.71 1.44
C VAL A 92 1.55 -12.48 0.75
N ARG A 93 2.02 -13.58 1.36
CA ARG A 93 3.06 -14.44 0.77
C ARG A 93 2.67 -14.95 -0.61
N LYS A 94 1.38 -15.33 -0.77
CA LYS A 94 0.92 -15.84 -2.06
C LYS A 94 0.98 -14.79 -3.16
N ILE A 95 0.70 -13.53 -2.85
CA ILE A 95 0.82 -12.45 -3.83
C ILE A 95 2.28 -12.12 -4.10
N GLU A 96 3.16 -12.15 -3.10
CA GLU A 96 4.61 -11.99 -3.30
C GLU A 96 5.17 -13.02 -4.29
N GLU A 97 4.80 -14.30 -4.13
CA GLU A 97 5.15 -15.36 -5.08
C GLU A 97 4.59 -15.10 -6.49
N LEU A 98 3.32 -14.69 -6.58
CA LEU A 98 2.64 -14.52 -7.87
C LEU A 98 3.13 -13.30 -8.63
N ILE A 99 3.53 -12.22 -7.96
CA ILE A 99 4.14 -11.06 -8.63
C ILE A 99 5.39 -11.50 -9.41
N ALA A 100 6.15 -12.48 -8.91
CA ALA A 100 7.33 -13.00 -9.58
C ALA A 100 7.02 -13.99 -10.73
N GLN A 101 5.82 -14.58 -10.76
CA GLN A 101 5.47 -15.68 -11.66
C GLN A 101 4.41 -15.31 -12.71
N ASP A 102 3.60 -14.28 -12.43
CA ASP A 102 2.46 -13.89 -13.23
C ASP A 102 2.53 -12.38 -13.51
N GLU A 103 2.89 -12.04 -14.74
CA GLU A 103 3.03 -10.65 -15.17
C GLU A 103 1.71 -9.86 -15.04
N GLN A 104 0.56 -10.52 -15.19
CA GLN A 104 -0.72 -9.83 -15.07
C GLN A 104 -0.93 -9.38 -13.62
N ILE A 105 -0.61 -10.25 -12.65
CA ILE A 105 -0.66 -9.89 -11.23
C ILE A 105 0.34 -8.79 -10.90
N ALA A 106 1.55 -8.84 -11.45
CA ALA A 106 2.55 -7.77 -11.27
C ALA A 106 2.04 -6.42 -11.80
N ARG A 107 1.47 -6.40 -13.01
CA ARG A 107 0.87 -5.20 -13.61
C ARG A 107 -0.29 -4.65 -12.79
N ASP A 108 -1.17 -5.53 -12.28
CA ASP A 108 -2.31 -5.13 -11.45
C ASP A 108 -1.84 -4.49 -10.14
N VAL A 109 -0.88 -5.11 -9.44
CA VAL A 109 -0.31 -4.58 -8.20
C VAL A 109 0.37 -3.23 -8.42
N GLU A 110 1.14 -3.08 -9.50
CA GLU A 110 1.79 -1.83 -9.84
C GLU A 110 0.77 -0.73 -10.16
N ALA A 111 -0.26 -1.03 -10.95
CA ALA A 111 -1.32 -0.11 -11.27
C ALA A 111 -2.08 0.37 -10.02
N LEU A 112 -2.41 -0.55 -9.11
CA LEU A 112 -3.03 -0.25 -7.82
C LEU A 112 -2.13 0.62 -6.94
N THR A 113 -0.83 0.31 -6.89
CA THR A 113 0.16 1.09 -6.13
C THR A 113 0.25 2.52 -6.63
N ARG A 114 0.25 2.73 -7.96
CA ARG A 114 0.22 4.08 -8.55
C ARG A 114 -1.07 4.82 -8.19
N LYS A 115 -2.23 4.18 -8.27
CA LYS A 115 -3.53 4.78 -7.88
C LYS A 115 -3.58 5.21 -6.40
N LEU A 116 -2.91 4.47 -5.51
CA LEU A 116 -2.90 4.78 -4.07
C LEU A 116 -1.94 5.90 -3.69
N ARG A 117 -0.88 6.11 -4.46
CA ARG A 117 0.14 7.15 -4.23
C ARG A 117 -0.14 8.45 -4.98
N GLY A 118 -0.99 8.39 -6.00
CA GLY A 118 -1.38 9.51 -6.86
C GLY A 118 -2.44 10.41 -6.27
#